data_AF-A0A6B3FN39-F1
#
_entry.id   AF-A0A6B3FN39-F1
#
_cell.length_a   1.000
_cell.length_b   1.000
_cell.length_c   1.000
_cell.angle_alpha   90.00
_cell.angle_beta   90.00
_cell.angle_gamma   90.00
#
_symmetry.space_group_name_H-M   'P 1'
#
loop_
_entity.id
_entity.type
_entity.pdbx_description
1 polymer ?
#
loop_
_entity_poly.entity_id
_entity_poly.type
_entity_poly.pdbx_seq_one_letter_code
_entity_poly.pdbx_strand_id
1 'polypeptide(L)' 'MSGSSPAARLQRLFEGHRLTPTQRRIAHCMVRRAADAPFLSSVELA' A
#
# COMPACT_ATOMS: atom_id res chain seq x y z
N MET A 1 -21.90 7.09 -2.34
CA MET A 1 -20.47 7.43 -2.54
C MET A 1 -19.72 6.14 -2.79
N SER A 2 -19.44 5.77 -4.04
CA SER A 2 -18.62 4.58 -4.31
C SER A 2 -17.16 4.90 -4.00
N GLY A 3 -16.82 4.86 -2.71
CA GLY A 3 -15.46 5.01 -2.24
C GLY A 3 -14.65 3.81 -2.71
N SER A 4 -13.69 4.04 -3.59
CA SER A 4 -12.65 3.07 -3.97
C SER A 4 -12.16 2.29 -2.74
N SER A 5 -12.12 0.95 -2.86
CA SER A 5 -11.61 0.07 -1.80
C SER A 5 -10.22 0.54 -1.33
N PRO A 6 -9.84 0.30 -0.06
CA PRO A 6 -8.51 0.67 0.44
C PRO A 6 -7.37 0.14 -0.44
N ALA A 7 -7.49 -1.10 -0.94
CA ALA A 7 -6.55 -1.69 -1.88
C ALA A 7 -6.47 -0.91 -3.20
N ALA A 8 -7.60 -0.52 -3.78
CA ALA A 8 -7.63 0.26 -5.02
C ALA A 8 -7.10 1.70 -4.85
N ARG A 9 -7.20 2.28 -3.64
CA ARG A 9 -6.53 3.56 -3.32
C ARG A 9 -5.01 3.39 -3.24
N LEU A 10 -4.53 2.35 -2.56
CA LEU A 10 -3.10 2.06 -2.45
C LEU A 10 -2.47 1.71 -3.81
N GLN A 11 -3.16 0.93 -4.66
CA GLN A 11 -2.69 0.63 -6.01
C GLN A 11 -2.46 1.91 -6.82
N ARG A 12 -3.42 2.84 -6.82
CA ARG A 12 -3.28 4.14 -7.49
C ARG A 12 -2.17 5.01 -6.92
N LEU A 13 -1.87 4.88 -5.61
CA LEU A 13 -0.76 5.61 -4.99
C LEU A 13 0.61 5.12 -5.48
N PHE A 14 0.73 3.86 -5.87
CA PHE A 14 2.01 3.28 -6.33
C PHE A 14 2.12 3.22 -7.86
N GLU A 15 1.00 3.33 -8.56
CA GLU A 15 0.95 3.36 -10.02
C GLU A 15 1.81 4.50 -10.58
N GLY A 16 2.61 4.21 -11.62
CA GLY A 16 3.50 5.18 -12.24
C GLY A 16 4.77 5.54 -11.44
N HIS A 17 4.88 5.14 -10.17
CA HIS A 17 6.07 5.40 -9.36
C HIS A 17 7.16 4.34 -9.57
N ARG A 18 8.41 4.78 -9.83
CA ARG A 18 9.57 3.87 -9.83
C ARG A 18 9.99 3.53 -8.41
N LEU A 19 9.49 2.40 -7.91
CA LEU A 19 9.85 1.88 -6.59
C LEU A 19 11.19 1.12 -6.61
N THR A 20 12.00 1.30 -5.58
CA THR A 20 13.13 0.39 -5.29
C THR A 20 12.62 -1.03 -4.99
N PRO A 21 13.48 -2.07 -5.02
CA PRO A 21 13.06 -3.43 -4.68
C PRO A 21 12.41 -3.53 -3.29
N THR A 22 12.95 -2.82 -2.29
CA THR A 22 12.38 -2.78 -0.94
C THR A 22 11.02 -2.09 -0.93
N GLN A 23 10.90 -0.90 -1.53
CA GLN A 23 9.63 -0.17 -1.60
C GLN A 23 8.54 -0.97 -2.31
N ARG A 24 8.89 -1.72 -3.37
CA ARG A 24 7.94 -2.59 -4.07
C ARG A 24 7.40 -3.70 -3.18
N ARG A 25 8.25 -4.31 -2.33
CA ARG A 25 7.81 -5.32 -1.36
C ARG A 25 6.87 -4.71 -0.32
N ILE A 26 7.20 -3.53 0.21
CA ILE A 26 6.35 -2.80 1.16
C ILE A 26 5.00 -2.47 0.53
N ALA A 27 5.00 -1.88 -0.66
CA ALA A 27 3.78 -1.55 -1.41
C ALA A 27 2.89 -2.78 -1.65
N HIS A 28 3.49 -3.91 -2.04
CA HIS A 28 2.78 -5.17 -2.21
C HIS A 28 2.13 -5.66 -0.90
N CYS A 29 2.87 -5.63 0.22
CA CYS A 29 2.33 -5.98 1.53
C CYS A 29 1.15 -5.07 1.92
N MET A 30 1.26 -3.76 1.70
CA MET A 30 0.20 -2.79 2.00
C MET A 30 -1.07 -3.07 1.18
N VAL A 31 -0.95 -3.37 -0.12
CA VAL A 31 -2.12 -3.67 -0.97
C VAL A 31 -2.78 -4.98 -0.54
N ARG A 32 -1.99 -6.02 -0.21
CA ARG A 32 -2.54 -7.31 0.24
C ARG A 32 -3.23 -7.23 1.61
N ARG A 33 -2.78 -6.31 2.47
CA ARG A 33 -3.31 -6.09 3.83
C ARG A 33 -3.96 -4.71 3.97
N ALA A 34 -4.68 -4.27 2.93
CA ALA A 34 -5.13 -2.88 2.84
C ALA A 34 -6.09 -2.43 3.94
N ALA A 35 -6.80 -3.35 4.59
CA ALA A 35 -7.63 -3.06 5.76
C ALA A 35 -6.79 -2.74 7.01
N ASP A 36 -5.62 -3.38 7.15
CA ASP A 36 -4.72 -3.21 8.29
C ASP A 36 -3.77 -2.02 8.11
N ALA A 37 -3.52 -1.61 6.86
CA ALA A 37 -2.50 -0.61 6.51
C ALA A 37 -2.57 0.71 7.31
N PRO A 38 -3.75 1.27 7.65
CA PRO A 38 -3.83 2.48 8.48
C PRO A 38 -3.36 2.30 9.92
N PHE A 39 -3.27 1.07 10.41
CA PHE A 39 -2.93 0.73 11.80
C PHE A 39 -1.49 0.25 11.95
N LEU A 40 -0.78 0.00 10.84
CA LEU A 40 0.62 -0.40 10.86
C LEU A 40 1.51 0.82 11.08
N SER A 41 2.44 0.69 12.02
CA SER A 41 3.52 1.65 12.19
C SER A 41 4.53 1.57 11.04
N SER A 42 5.34 2.62 10.87
CA SER A 42 6.42 2.64 9.88
C SER A 42 7.46 1.54 10.11
N VAL A 43 7.65 1.10 11.37
CA VAL A 43 8.57 0.01 11.72
C VAL A 43 7.99 -1.35 11.32
N GLU A 44 6.69 -1.57 11.50
CA GLU A 44 6.04 -2.82 11.09
C GLU A 44 5.94 -2.98 9.56
N LEU A 45 6.09 -1.89 8.81
CA LEU A 45 6.11 -1.90 7.35
C LEU A 45 7.51 -2.10 6.74
N ALA A 46 8.59 -1.77 7.45
CA ALA A 46 9.97 -1.73 6.94
C ALA A 46 10.66 -3.10 7.02
#